data_AF-A0A952M7V3-F1
#
_entry.id   AF-A0A952M7V3-F1
#
_cell.length_a   1.000
_cell.length_b   1.000
_cell.length_c   1.000
_cell.angle_alpha   90.00
_cell.angle_beta   90.00
_cell.angle_gamma   90.00
#
_symmetry.space_group_name_H-M   'P 1'
#
loop_
_entity.id
_entity.type
_entity.pdbx_description
1 polymer ?
#
loop_
_entity_poly.entity_id
_entity_poly.type
_entity_poly.pdbx_seq_one_letter_code
_entity_poly.pdbx_strand_id
1 'polypeptide(L)'
;MTNHMKTIYRSLALLSLLIVAFSCADESLDPLQFEKMKKGIIIALRGDALNKVYVQGNPIEEIFPRIATGTEKFEYEAEILADDPSVVASVDIYVIKRPSLERVFLKNIPASSFTQSSKYLRPAATISITIQEVLTKLGLPTTFPMSTPTINELLTSYKFGVGLESDLNLTDGSKVLAADIVAAGLFQSNQFYPAMILTWAVTDYCTYEDTWAGPFDATESSEFFGGYGPYTTNLTKTSTNNYSTDNFYDSGWPLSLEFTPSTSVATQTVIAKPGTVTIGANVYTYEGSGTYNQCLGTVSINMTVKRNGDTSDVLVWKLTKK
;
A
#
# COMPACT_ATOMS: atom_id res chain seq x y z
N MET A 1 -58.98 29.56 -22.90
CA MET A 1 -58.03 28.61 -23.53
C MET A 1 -58.80 27.70 -24.47
N THR A 2 -58.60 27.85 -25.78
CA THR A 2 -59.27 27.14 -26.87
C THR A 2 -58.93 25.64 -26.86
N ASN A 3 -59.87 24.80 -27.34
CA ASN A 3 -59.78 23.33 -27.32
C ASN A 3 -58.48 22.78 -27.92
N HIS A 4 -57.82 23.49 -28.83
CA HIS A 4 -56.54 23.08 -29.40
C HIS A 4 -55.38 23.06 -28.40
N MET A 5 -55.35 24.01 -27.45
CA MET A 5 -54.26 24.10 -26.48
C MET A 5 -54.34 22.96 -25.46
N LYS A 6 -55.55 22.52 -25.11
CA LYS A 6 -55.76 21.37 -24.21
C LYS A 6 -55.26 20.05 -24.82
N THR A 7 -55.37 19.88 -26.14
CA THR A 7 -54.88 18.68 -26.83
C THR A 7 -53.34 18.65 -26.87
N ILE A 8 -52.69 19.79 -27.11
CA ILE A 8 -51.22 19.88 -27.12
C ILE A 8 -50.64 19.61 -25.72
N TYR A 9 -51.23 20.18 -24.65
CA TYR A 9 -50.79 19.88 -23.28
C TYR A 9 -50.99 18.42 -22.89
N ARG A 10 -52.08 17.77 -23.36
CA ARG A 10 -52.31 16.34 -23.11
C ARG A 10 -51.32 15.46 -23.86
N SER A 11 -50.99 15.79 -25.11
CA SER A 11 -49.98 15.07 -25.89
C SER A 11 -48.57 15.26 -25.34
N LEU A 12 -48.21 16.46 -24.88
CA LEU A 12 -46.91 16.72 -24.26
C LEU A 12 -46.78 15.99 -22.92
N ALA A 13 -47.84 16.01 -22.09
CA ALA A 13 -47.87 15.29 -20.82
C ALA A 13 -47.75 13.77 -21.01
N LEU A 14 -48.42 13.20 -22.02
CA LEU A 14 -48.30 11.78 -22.36
C LEU A 14 -46.89 11.42 -22.85
N LEU A 15 -46.28 12.29 -23.67
CA LEU A 15 -44.93 12.07 -24.18
C LEU A 15 -43.89 12.14 -23.04
N SER A 16 -44.03 13.09 -22.11
CA SER A 16 -43.17 13.15 -20.91
C SER A 16 -43.39 11.97 -19.96
N LEU A 17 -44.61 11.45 -19.82
CA LEU A 17 -44.89 10.24 -19.04
C LEU A 17 -44.30 8.98 -19.68
N LEU A 18 -44.31 8.89 -21.03
CA LEU A 18 -43.64 7.81 -21.75
C LEU A 18 -42.12 7.89 -21.58
N ILE A 19 -41.52 9.07 -21.69
CA ILE A 19 -40.06 9.25 -21.59
C ILE A 19 -39.56 8.88 -20.18
N VAL A 20 -40.30 9.22 -19.13
CA VAL A 20 -39.96 8.84 -17.74
C VAL A 20 -40.19 7.34 -17.49
N ALA A 21 -41.20 6.73 -18.12
CA ALA A 21 -41.44 5.28 -18.02
C ALA A 21 -40.36 4.46 -18.73
N PHE A 22 -39.79 4.95 -19.84
CA PHE A 22 -38.70 4.27 -20.56
C PHE A 22 -37.30 4.59 -20.00
N SER A 23 -37.09 5.73 -19.34
CA SER A 23 -35.82 6.00 -18.64
C SER A 23 -35.64 5.20 -17.34
N CYS A 24 -36.71 4.60 -16.83
CA CYS A 24 -36.68 3.70 -15.66
C CYS A 24 -36.72 2.21 -16.04
N ALA A 25 -36.60 1.85 -17.33
CA ALA A 25 -36.79 0.49 -17.81
C ALA A 25 -35.59 -0.07 -18.58
N ASP A 26 -34.40 0.53 -18.41
CA ASP A 26 -33.16 -0.15 -18.75
C ASP A 26 -32.56 -0.74 -17.46
N GLU A 27 -33.07 -1.91 -17.10
CA GLU A 27 -32.58 -2.76 -16.00
C GLU A 27 -31.06 -3.03 -16.09
N SER A 28 -30.46 -2.90 -17.28
CA SER A 28 -29.01 -3.07 -17.45
C SER A 28 -28.20 -1.86 -16.97
N LEU A 29 -28.84 -0.69 -16.84
CA LEU A 29 -28.24 0.56 -16.39
C LEU A 29 -28.69 0.98 -14.98
N ASP A 30 -29.58 0.22 -14.32
CA ASP A 30 -29.87 0.42 -12.91
C ASP A 30 -28.57 0.21 -12.10
N PRO A 31 -28.05 1.23 -11.40
CA PRO A 31 -26.83 1.07 -10.59
C PRO A 31 -27.02 0.09 -9.42
N LEU A 32 -28.27 -0.25 -9.06
CA LEU A 32 -28.59 -1.13 -7.94
C LEU A 32 -28.89 -2.57 -8.36
N GLN A 33 -29.34 -2.82 -9.61
CA GLN A 33 -29.71 -4.13 -10.18
C GLN A 33 -30.34 -5.10 -9.17
N PHE A 34 -31.26 -4.61 -8.33
CA PHE A 34 -31.79 -5.39 -7.20
C PHE A 34 -32.48 -6.69 -7.64
N GLU A 35 -33.06 -6.70 -8.84
CA GLU A 35 -33.68 -7.89 -9.42
C GLU A 35 -32.68 -8.99 -9.81
N LYS A 36 -31.40 -8.64 -10.02
CA LYS A 36 -30.31 -9.60 -10.27
C LYS A 36 -29.67 -10.10 -8.97
N MET A 37 -29.80 -9.35 -7.87
CA MET A 37 -29.46 -9.85 -6.54
C MET A 37 -30.51 -10.87 -6.09
N LYS A 38 -30.37 -12.13 -6.54
CA LYS A 38 -31.36 -13.20 -6.35
C LYS A 38 -31.70 -13.59 -4.91
N LYS A 39 -31.08 -12.98 -3.91
CA LYS A 39 -31.42 -12.89 -2.48
C LYS A 39 -30.44 -11.83 -1.94
N GLY A 40 -30.81 -11.00 -0.97
CA GLY A 40 -29.89 -10.00 -0.37
C GLY A 40 -28.76 -10.64 0.44
N ILE A 41 -27.87 -11.38 -0.23
CA ILE A 41 -26.80 -12.19 0.33
C ILE A 41 -25.48 -11.63 -0.17
N ILE A 42 -24.67 -11.12 0.74
CA ILE A 42 -23.32 -10.66 0.44
C ILE A 42 -22.34 -11.07 1.54
N ILE A 43 -21.06 -10.88 1.29
CA ILE A 43 -20.03 -10.90 2.35
C ILE A 43 -19.59 -9.47 2.61
N ALA A 44 -19.65 -9.05 3.87
CA ALA A 44 -19.23 -7.73 4.30
C ALA A 44 -17.88 -7.78 5.03
N LEU A 45 -17.03 -6.80 4.75
CA LEU A 45 -15.75 -6.57 5.40
C LEU A 45 -15.97 -6.09 6.84
N ARG A 46 -15.15 -6.61 7.76
CA ARG A 46 -15.21 -6.33 9.20
C ARG A 46 -13.83 -6.11 9.80
N GLY A 47 -13.81 -5.80 11.10
CA GLY A 47 -12.60 -5.65 11.89
C GLY A 47 -11.68 -4.53 11.40
N ASP A 48 -10.37 -4.73 11.58
CA ASP A 48 -9.35 -3.74 11.25
C ASP A 48 -9.27 -3.44 9.75
N ALA A 49 -9.57 -4.43 8.89
CA ALA A 49 -9.61 -4.24 7.45
C ALA A 49 -10.66 -3.21 7.04
N LEU A 50 -11.85 -3.26 7.64
CA LEU A 50 -12.89 -2.24 7.43
C LEU A 50 -12.42 -0.86 7.89
N ASN A 51 -11.77 -0.78 9.05
CA ASN A 51 -11.27 0.49 9.59
C ASN A 51 -10.17 1.11 8.71
N LYS A 52 -9.21 0.30 8.24
CA LYS A 52 -8.15 0.73 7.31
C LYS A 52 -8.75 1.37 6.06
N VAL A 53 -9.69 0.71 5.41
CA VAL A 53 -10.26 1.18 4.14
C VAL A 53 -11.23 2.33 4.34
N TYR A 54 -12.19 2.20 5.26
CA TYR A 54 -13.30 3.15 5.39
C TYR A 54 -12.93 4.40 6.18
N VAL A 55 -12.14 4.26 7.26
CA VAL A 55 -11.83 5.38 8.16
C VAL A 55 -10.49 6.02 7.81
N GLN A 56 -9.48 5.23 7.46
CA GLN A 56 -8.13 5.73 7.24
C GLN A 56 -7.81 5.99 5.76
N GLY A 57 -8.59 5.43 4.83
CA GLY A 57 -8.29 5.49 3.40
C GLY A 57 -7.03 4.69 3.01
N ASN A 58 -6.62 3.74 3.85
CA ASN A 58 -5.45 2.89 3.66
C ASN A 58 -5.84 1.55 3.00
N PRO A 59 -4.92 0.91 2.24
CA PRO A 59 -5.13 -0.45 1.77
C PRO A 59 -5.28 -1.43 2.96
N ILE A 60 -6.00 -2.54 2.73
CA ILE A 60 -6.17 -3.59 3.75
C ILE A 60 -4.80 -4.17 4.12
N GLU A 61 -4.04 -4.58 3.11
CA GLU A 61 -2.65 -5.02 3.24
C GLU A 61 -1.86 -4.55 2.02
N GLU A 62 -0.53 -4.53 2.16
CA GLU A 62 0.41 -4.14 1.11
C GLU A 62 1.46 -5.25 0.91
N ILE A 63 1.89 -5.42 -0.34
CA ILE A 63 3.08 -6.19 -0.70
C ILE A 63 4.14 -5.19 -1.13
N PHE A 64 5.35 -5.38 -0.62
CA PHE A 64 6.56 -4.68 -1.07
C PHE A 64 7.47 -5.67 -1.80
N PRO A 65 7.33 -5.86 -3.13
CA PRO A 65 7.96 -6.98 -3.85
C PRO A 65 9.47 -7.09 -3.65
N ARG A 66 10.17 -5.96 -3.47
CA ARG A 66 11.63 -5.90 -3.32
C ARG A 66 12.15 -6.49 -2.01
N ILE A 67 11.35 -6.44 -0.96
CA ILE A 67 11.72 -6.91 0.38
C ILE A 67 10.84 -8.07 0.83
N ALA A 68 9.99 -8.59 -0.06
CA ALA A 68 9.06 -9.65 0.27
C ALA A 68 9.83 -10.91 0.71
N THR A 69 9.34 -11.55 1.78
CA THR A 69 9.96 -12.73 2.40
C THR A 69 9.17 -14.01 2.11
N GLY A 70 7.96 -13.90 1.58
CA GLY A 70 7.06 -15.02 1.31
C GLY A 70 6.14 -15.37 2.48
N THR A 71 6.23 -14.64 3.59
CA THR A 71 5.36 -14.82 4.77
C THR A 71 4.17 -13.87 4.77
N GLU A 72 4.11 -12.95 3.81
CA GLU A 72 3.03 -11.97 3.68
C GLU A 72 1.69 -12.66 3.42
N LYS A 73 0.64 -12.07 4.00
CA LYS A 73 -0.73 -12.55 3.89
C LYS A 73 -1.66 -11.38 3.63
N PHE A 74 -2.66 -11.62 2.80
CA PHE A 74 -3.85 -10.80 2.73
C PHE A 74 -4.88 -11.38 3.69
N GLU A 75 -5.05 -10.71 4.83
CA GLU A 75 -5.94 -11.17 5.89
C GLU A 75 -7.06 -10.16 6.14
N TYR A 76 -8.29 -10.66 6.21
CA TYR A 76 -9.45 -9.83 6.53
C TYR A 76 -10.56 -10.65 7.20
N GLU A 77 -11.37 -9.97 8.01
CA GLU A 77 -12.58 -10.55 8.57
C GLU A 77 -13.77 -10.28 7.65
N ALA A 78 -14.60 -11.31 7.45
CA ALA A 78 -15.75 -11.27 6.56
C ALA A 78 -17.00 -11.84 7.26
N GLU A 79 -18.12 -11.12 7.19
CA GLU A 79 -19.43 -11.52 7.76
C GLU A 79 -20.42 -11.81 6.62
N ILE A 80 -21.16 -12.92 6.70
CA ILE A 80 -22.23 -13.23 5.75
C ILE A 80 -23.46 -12.40 6.12
N LEU A 81 -23.85 -11.44 5.27
CA LEU A 81 -25.10 -10.71 5.43
C LEU A 81 -26.15 -11.34 4.54
N ALA A 82 -27.05 -12.09 5.17
CA ALA A 82 -28.19 -12.76 4.55
C ALA A 82 -29.32 -12.86 5.57
N ASP A 83 -30.57 -12.91 5.10
CA ASP A 83 -31.72 -13.20 5.96
C ASP A 83 -31.54 -14.57 6.64
N ASP A 84 -31.21 -15.57 5.82
CA ASP A 84 -30.82 -16.91 6.24
C ASP A 84 -29.40 -17.24 5.75
N PRO A 85 -28.37 -17.16 6.62
CA PRO A 85 -26.99 -17.50 6.26
C PRO A 85 -26.78 -18.97 5.88
N SER A 86 -27.69 -19.88 6.26
CA SER A 86 -27.55 -21.32 6.00
C SER A 86 -27.69 -21.68 4.51
N VAL A 87 -28.20 -20.76 3.69
CA VAL A 87 -28.29 -20.93 2.23
C VAL A 87 -26.94 -20.76 1.54
N VAL A 88 -25.91 -20.24 2.22
CA VAL A 88 -24.55 -20.15 1.68
C VAL A 88 -23.87 -21.50 1.89
N ALA A 89 -23.40 -22.11 0.81
CA ALA A 89 -22.64 -23.35 0.84
C ALA A 89 -21.13 -23.10 0.98
N SER A 90 -20.60 -22.12 0.22
CA SER A 90 -19.18 -21.75 0.26
C SER A 90 -18.91 -20.42 -0.42
N VAL A 91 -17.69 -19.93 -0.25
CA VAL A 91 -17.13 -18.75 -0.91
C VAL A 91 -15.97 -19.18 -1.80
N ASP A 92 -16.06 -18.96 -3.10
CA ASP A 92 -14.95 -19.15 -4.04
C ASP A 92 -14.20 -17.84 -4.21
N ILE A 93 -12.92 -17.83 -3.89
CA ILE A 93 -12.04 -16.67 -4.06
C ILE A 93 -11.22 -16.87 -5.32
N TYR A 94 -11.10 -15.81 -6.12
CA TYR A 94 -10.36 -15.72 -7.36
C TYR A 94 -9.31 -14.62 -7.25
N VAL A 95 -8.18 -14.84 -7.91
CA VAL A 95 -7.21 -13.76 -8.18
C VAL A 95 -7.38 -13.31 -9.63
N ILE A 96 -7.25 -12.00 -9.86
CA ILE A 96 -7.38 -11.41 -11.20
C ILE A 96 -6.01 -11.31 -11.86
N LYS A 97 -5.80 -12.08 -12.92
CA LYS A 97 -4.57 -12.05 -13.71
C LYS A 97 -4.60 -10.87 -14.67
N ARG A 98 -3.51 -10.09 -14.70
CA ARG A 98 -3.32 -8.96 -15.61
C ARG A 98 -2.31 -9.34 -16.71
N PRO A 99 -2.44 -8.77 -17.92
CA PRO A 99 -3.42 -7.77 -18.35
C PRO A 99 -4.78 -8.35 -18.82
N SER A 100 -4.94 -9.67 -18.90
CA SER A 100 -6.13 -10.33 -19.47
C SER A 100 -7.42 -10.14 -18.66
N LEU A 101 -7.33 -9.70 -17.40
CA LEU A 101 -8.43 -9.67 -16.44
C LEU A 101 -9.08 -11.04 -16.22
N GLU A 102 -8.30 -12.10 -16.42
CA GLU A 102 -8.75 -13.48 -16.23
C GLU A 102 -8.90 -13.77 -14.74
N ARG A 103 -10.07 -14.31 -14.35
CA ARG A 103 -10.32 -14.79 -12.98
C ARG A 103 -9.73 -16.19 -12.82
N VAL A 104 -8.73 -16.33 -11.96
CA VAL A 104 -8.10 -17.62 -11.66
C VAL A 104 -8.52 -18.08 -10.27
N PHE A 105 -9.15 -19.25 -10.17
CA PHE A 105 -9.58 -19.80 -8.89
C PHE A 105 -8.40 -19.97 -7.93
N LEU A 106 -8.51 -19.32 -6.77
CA LEU A 106 -7.49 -19.28 -5.74
C LEU A 106 -7.81 -20.28 -4.63
N LYS A 107 -8.99 -20.16 -4.00
CA LYS A 107 -9.34 -20.92 -2.79
C LYS A 107 -10.84 -20.99 -2.59
N ASN A 108 -11.33 -22.09 -2.01
CA ASN A 108 -12.70 -22.22 -1.53
C ASN A 108 -12.72 -22.14 0.00
N ILE A 109 -13.66 -21.37 0.54
CA ILE A 109 -13.94 -21.29 1.98
C ILE A 109 -15.31 -21.90 2.22
N PRO A 110 -15.42 -23.07 2.88
CA PRO A 110 -16.71 -23.68 3.16
C PRO A 110 -17.47 -22.83 4.18
N ALA A 111 -18.81 -22.78 4.06
CA ALA A 111 -19.66 -22.02 4.97
C ALA A 111 -19.50 -22.44 6.44
N SER A 112 -19.09 -23.69 6.70
CA SER A 112 -18.75 -24.17 8.05
C SER A 112 -17.57 -23.44 8.71
N SER A 113 -16.76 -22.71 7.95
CA SER A 113 -15.70 -21.83 8.50
C SER A 113 -16.27 -20.54 9.07
N PHE A 114 -17.49 -20.17 8.69
CA PHE A 114 -18.18 -19.00 9.21
C PHE A 114 -18.93 -19.39 10.47
N THR A 115 -18.51 -18.82 11.60
CA THR A 115 -19.09 -19.13 12.91
C THR A 115 -19.75 -17.89 13.48
N GLN A 116 -20.91 -18.07 14.11
CA GLN A 116 -21.55 -17.00 14.84
C GLN A 116 -20.85 -16.83 16.19
N SER A 117 -20.40 -15.61 16.48
CA SER A 117 -19.80 -15.24 17.75
C SER A 117 -20.52 -14.05 18.36
N SER A 118 -20.16 -13.64 19.57
CA SER A 118 -20.71 -12.41 20.17
C SER A 118 -20.23 -11.12 19.48
N LYS A 119 -19.19 -11.19 18.62
CA LYS A 119 -18.60 -10.03 17.94
C LYS A 119 -19.48 -9.51 16.79
N TYR A 120 -20.18 -10.40 16.10
CA TYR A 120 -20.93 -10.12 14.88
C TYR A 120 -22.34 -10.70 14.95
N LEU A 121 -23.31 -10.01 14.33
CA LEU A 121 -24.70 -10.43 14.35
C LEU A 121 -24.91 -11.72 13.56
N ARG A 122 -24.18 -11.88 12.45
CA ARG A 122 -24.23 -13.01 11.54
C ARG A 122 -22.91 -13.79 11.58
N PRO A 123 -22.89 -15.03 11.03
CA PRO A 123 -21.67 -15.83 10.96
C PRO A 123 -20.55 -15.10 10.23
N ALA A 124 -19.34 -15.17 10.80
CA ALA A 124 -18.16 -14.51 10.28
C ALA A 124 -16.96 -15.45 10.27
N ALA A 125 -15.98 -15.16 9.42
CA ALA A 125 -14.72 -15.87 9.32
C ALA A 125 -13.56 -14.91 9.07
N THR A 126 -12.36 -15.31 9.49
CA THR A 126 -11.11 -14.69 9.05
C THR A 126 -10.63 -15.40 7.80
N ILE A 127 -10.47 -14.66 6.71
CA ILE A 127 -9.94 -15.15 5.45
C ILE A 127 -8.46 -14.77 5.39
N SER A 128 -7.60 -15.77 5.19
CA SER A 128 -6.15 -15.59 5.05
C SER A 128 -5.70 -16.22 3.73
N ILE A 129 -5.03 -15.41 2.91
CA ILE A 129 -4.45 -15.78 1.61
C ILE A 129 -2.96 -15.42 1.65
N THR A 130 -2.08 -16.38 1.40
CA THR A 130 -0.64 -16.14 1.36
C THR A 130 -0.20 -15.56 0.02
N ILE A 131 0.90 -14.80 0.03
CA ILE A 131 1.52 -14.31 -1.20
C ILE A 131 1.94 -15.46 -2.13
N GLN A 132 2.33 -16.61 -1.59
CA GLN A 132 2.70 -17.79 -2.38
C GLN A 132 1.51 -18.37 -3.16
N GLU A 133 0.33 -18.46 -2.53
CA GLU A 133 -0.91 -18.89 -3.21
C GLU A 133 -1.23 -17.93 -4.37
N VAL A 134 -1.12 -16.62 -4.14
CA VAL A 134 -1.37 -15.59 -5.16
C VAL A 134 -0.38 -15.71 -6.31
N LEU A 135 0.93 -15.69 -6.05
CA LEU A 135 1.96 -15.77 -7.10
C LEU A 135 1.82 -17.04 -7.94
N THR A 136 1.53 -18.17 -7.31
CA THR A 136 1.29 -19.44 -8.00
C THR A 136 0.15 -19.31 -9.01
N LYS A 137 -0.97 -18.69 -8.62
CA LYS A 137 -2.14 -18.50 -9.49
C LYS A 137 -1.94 -17.42 -10.55
N LEU A 138 -1.11 -16.43 -10.28
CA LEU A 138 -0.67 -15.46 -11.29
C LEU A 138 0.31 -16.08 -12.31
N GLY A 139 0.89 -17.24 -12.00
CA GLY A 139 1.93 -17.87 -12.82
C GLY A 139 3.31 -17.21 -12.64
N LEU A 140 3.55 -16.61 -11.46
CA LEU A 140 4.80 -15.95 -11.09
C LEU A 140 5.65 -16.85 -10.19
N PRO A 141 6.99 -16.72 -10.21
CA PRO A 141 7.87 -17.44 -9.30
C PRO A 141 7.54 -17.20 -7.83
N THR A 142 7.60 -18.26 -7.03
CA THR A 142 7.31 -18.25 -5.58
C THR A 142 8.58 -18.33 -4.71
N THR A 143 9.75 -18.14 -5.30
CA THR A 143 11.03 -18.10 -4.60
C THR A 143 11.30 -16.71 -4.04
N PHE A 144 11.79 -16.64 -2.80
CA PHE A 144 12.14 -15.40 -2.10
C PHE A 144 13.64 -15.38 -1.74
N PRO A 145 14.34 -14.23 -1.83
CA PRO A 145 13.84 -12.93 -2.31
C PRO A 145 13.42 -13.00 -3.78
N MET A 146 12.44 -12.18 -4.16
CA MET A 146 11.91 -12.17 -5.52
C MET A 146 13.00 -11.76 -6.52
N SER A 147 13.00 -12.37 -7.70
CA SER A 147 13.90 -11.96 -8.78
C SER A 147 13.47 -10.62 -9.40
N THR A 148 14.41 -9.88 -9.98
CA THR A 148 14.14 -8.60 -10.67
C THR A 148 13.01 -8.70 -11.70
N PRO A 149 12.92 -9.74 -12.55
CA PRO A 149 11.79 -9.90 -13.47
C PRO A 149 10.44 -10.01 -12.76
N THR A 150 10.34 -10.78 -11.68
CA THR A 150 9.10 -10.92 -10.89
C THR A 150 8.69 -9.61 -10.25
N ILE A 151 9.66 -8.89 -9.67
CA ILE A 151 9.44 -7.56 -9.09
C ILE A 151 8.89 -6.62 -10.17
N ASN A 152 9.54 -6.53 -11.33
CA ASN A 152 9.11 -5.65 -12.41
C ASN A 152 7.72 -5.99 -12.93
N GLU A 153 7.37 -7.27 -13.03
CA GLU A 153 6.04 -7.72 -13.43
C GLU A 153 4.97 -7.28 -12.42
N LEU A 154 5.20 -7.47 -11.12
CA LEU A 154 4.29 -7.00 -10.07
C LEU A 154 4.14 -5.47 -10.10
N LEU A 155 5.24 -4.73 -10.24
CA LEU A 155 5.22 -3.27 -10.27
C LEU A 155 4.66 -2.68 -11.56
N THR A 156 4.61 -3.44 -12.65
CA THR A 156 4.12 -2.96 -13.95
C THR A 156 2.67 -3.39 -14.18
N SER A 157 2.44 -4.71 -14.21
CA SER A 157 1.13 -5.30 -14.50
C SER A 157 0.16 -5.15 -13.34
N TYR A 158 0.66 -5.12 -12.10
CA TYR A 158 -0.15 -5.03 -10.87
C TYR A 158 0.11 -3.75 -10.09
N LYS A 159 0.52 -2.66 -10.76
CA LYS A 159 0.81 -1.36 -10.13
C LYS A 159 -0.32 -0.73 -9.31
N PHE A 160 -1.57 -1.16 -9.56
CA PHE A 160 -2.76 -0.74 -8.83
C PHE A 160 -3.21 -1.79 -7.80
N GLY A 161 -2.35 -2.78 -7.54
CA GLY A 161 -2.62 -3.93 -6.69
C GLY A 161 -3.08 -5.18 -7.44
N VAL A 162 -3.02 -6.29 -6.72
CA VAL A 162 -3.55 -7.60 -7.13
C VAL A 162 -5.03 -7.66 -6.75
N GLY A 163 -5.90 -7.82 -7.75
CA GLY A 163 -7.34 -7.93 -7.54
C GLY A 163 -7.72 -9.30 -6.98
N LEU A 164 -8.62 -9.30 -5.99
CA LEU A 164 -9.23 -10.48 -5.39
C LEU A 164 -10.75 -10.35 -5.50
N GLU A 165 -11.40 -11.36 -6.05
CA GLU A 165 -12.85 -11.41 -6.20
C GLU A 165 -13.43 -12.64 -5.53
N SER A 166 -14.60 -12.53 -4.90
CA SER A 166 -15.26 -13.65 -4.22
C SER A 166 -16.67 -13.88 -4.75
N ASP A 167 -16.98 -15.12 -5.14
CA ASP A 167 -18.33 -15.56 -5.49
C ASP A 167 -18.92 -16.39 -4.34
N LEU A 168 -20.21 -16.22 -4.11
CA LEU A 168 -20.97 -17.04 -3.17
C LEU A 168 -21.64 -18.20 -3.91
N ASN A 169 -21.38 -19.43 -3.48
CA ASN A 169 -22.11 -20.61 -3.92
C ASN A 169 -23.26 -20.88 -2.94
N LEU A 170 -24.48 -21.00 -3.45
CA LEU A 170 -25.66 -21.28 -2.63
C LEU A 170 -25.99 -22.77 -2.59
N THR A 171 -26.69 -23.22 -1.56
CA THR A 171 -27.09 -24.62 -1.38
C THR A 171 -28.06 -25.11 -2.46
N ASP A 172 -28.78 -24.20 -3.13
CA ASP A 172 -29.66 -24.49 -4.26
C ASP A 172 -28.91 -24.62 -5.61
N GLY A 173 -27.58 -24.47 -5.60
CA GLY A 173 -26.72 -24.55 -6.79
C GLY A 173 -26.57 -23.25 -7.57
N SER A 174 -27.31 -22.20 -7.21
CA SER A 174 -27.10 -20.86 -7.79
C SER A 174 -25.88 -20.15 -7.19
N LYS A 175 -25.45 -19.06 -7.84
CA LYS A 175 -24.30 -18.26 -7.40
C LYS A 175 -24.67 -16.78 -7.32
N VAL A 176 -24.04 -16.07 -6.39
CA VAL A 176 -23.97 -14.60 -6.38
C VAL A 176 -22.54 -14.24 -6.75
N LEU A 177 -22.35 -13.55 -7.88
CA LEU A 177 -21.02 -13.28 -8.41
C LEU A 177 -20.49 -11.95 -7.88
N ALA A 178 -19.16 -11.83 -7.74
CA ALA A 178 -18.53 -10.55 -7.43
C ALA A 178 -18.89 -9.47 -8.45
N ALA A 179 -19.00 -9.84 -9.73
CA ALA A 179 -19.37 -8.95 -10.82
C ALA A 179 -20.79 -8.37 -10.71
N ASP A 180 -21.68 -9.00 -9.93
CA ASP A 180 -23.03 -8.51 -9.69
C ASP A 180 -23.06 -7.32 -8.69
N ILE A 181 -21.93 -7.01 -8.05
CA ILE A 181 -21.77 -5.85 -7.17
C ILE A 181 -21.41 -4.61 -8.01
N VAL A 182 -22.42 -3.98 -8.63
CA VAL A 182 -22.24 -2.92 -9.66
C VAL A 182 -21.74 -1.58 -9.10
N ALA A 183 -21.77 -1.36 -7.79
CA ALA A 183 -21.19 -0.16 -7.17
C ALA A 183 -20.90 -0.34 -5.68
N ALA A 184 -19.78 -1.00 -5.34
CA ALA A 184 -19.36 -1.18 -3.94
C ALA A 184 -19.34 0.13 -3.11
N GLY A 185 -19.05 1.27 -3.77
CA GLY A 185 -19.07 2.61 -3.17
C GLY A 185 -20.47 3.13 -2.81
N LEU A 186 -21.53 2.71 -3.50
CA LEU A 186 -22.92 3.12 -3.21
C LEU A 186 -23.50 2.39 -2.00
N PHE A 187 -22.89 1.27 -1.60
CA PHE A 187 -23.28 0.57 -0.39
C PHE A 187 -22.49 1.00 0.86
N GLN A 188 -21.61 2.01 0.76
CA GLN A 188 -20.76 2.48 1.86
C GLN A 188 -21.57 3.11 2.99
N SER A 189 -22.06 2.27 3.89
CA SER A 189 -22.34 2.66 5.27
C SER A 189 -21.24 2.07 6.15
N ASN A 190 -21.04 2.64 7.33
CA ASN A 190 -20.25 2.02 8.40
C ASN A 190 -20.68 0.58 8.75
N GLN A 191 -21.87 0.13 8.31
CA GLN A 191 -22.37 -1.23 8.48
C GLN A 191 -22.11 -2.13 7.25
N PHE A 192 -21.81 -1.57 6.09
CA PHE A 192 -21.73 -2.29 4.83
C PHE A 192 -20.54 -1.82 3.98
N TYR A 193 -19.52 -2.66 3.91
CA TYR A 193 -18.46 -2.56 2.91
C TYR A 193 -18.31 -3.96 2.29
N PRO A 194 -18.58 -4.18 1.01
CA PRO A 194 -18.56 -5.52 0.43
C PRO A 194 -17.12 -6.06 0.39
N ALA A 195 -16.94 -7.31 0.84
CA ALA A 195 -15.67 -8.04 0.78
C ALA A 195 -15.52 -8.90 -0.50
N MET A 196 -16.46 -8.78 -1.45
CA MET A 196 -16.47 -9.57 -2.69
C MET A 196 -15.53 -9.01 -3.76
N ILE A 197 -15.12 -7.74 -3.68
CA ILE A 197 -14.14 -7.11 -4.58
C ILE A 197 -13.11 -6.38 -3.71
N LEU A 198 -11.93 -6.96 -3.58
CA LEU A 198 -10.84 -6.43 -2.78
C LEU A 198 -9.55 -6.31 -3.61
N THR A 199 -8.58 -5.58 -3.09
CA THR A 199 -7.28 -5.39 -3.76
C THR A 199 -6.16 -5.46 -2.73
N TRP A 200 -5.18 -6.32 -3.00
CA TRP A 200 -3.91 -6.32 -2.27
C TRP A 200 -2.98 -5.31 -2.92
N ALA A 201 -2.71 -4.20 -2.25
CA ALA A 201 -1.88 -3.14 -2.80
C ALA A 201 -0.45 -3.66 -3.06
N VAL A 202 0.10 -3.28 -4.21
CA VAL A 202 1.49 -3.56 -4.58
C VAL A 202 2.20 -2.23 -4.58
N THR A 203 3.09 -2.07 -3.62
CA THR A 203 3.79 -0.81 -3.39
C THR A 203 5.23 -0.98 -3.84
N ASP A 204 5.67 -0.12 -4.77
CA ASP A 204 7.10 -0.03 -5.06
C ASP A 204 7.77 0.61 -3.86
N TYR A 205 8.61 -0.17 -3.21
CA TYR A 205 9.54 0.36 -2.26
C TYR A 205 10.78 0.75 -3.02
N CYS A 206 11.34 1.92 -2.73
CA CYS A 206 12.58 2.33 -3.35
C CYS A 206 13.65 1.29 -3.03
N THR A 207 14.47 0.93 -4.03
CA THR A 207 15.43 -0.18 -3.95
C THR A 207 16.21 -0.15 -2.65
N TYR A 208 16.14 -1.24 -1.88
CA TYR A 208 17.04 -1.44 -0.76
C TYR A 208 18.44 -1.59 -1.34
N GLU A 209 19.26 -0.55 -1.22
CA GLU A 209 20.66 -0.59 -1.58
C GLU A 209 21.40 -1.45 -0.56
N ASP A 210 22.08 -2.48 -1.03
CA ASP A 210 23.00 -3.32 -0.27
C ASP A 210 24.34 -2.61 0.02
N THR A 211 24.51 -1.42 -0.56
CA THR A 211 25.64 -0.54 -0.39
C THR A 211 25.25 0.93 -0.42
N TRP A 212 25.73 1.70 0.55
CA TRP A 212 25.60 3.16 0.61
C TRP A 212 26.82 3.87 0.03
N ALA A 213 27.69 3.14 -0.69
CA ALA A 213 28.89 3.69 -1.30
C ALA A 213 28.55 4.52 -2.56
N GLY A 214 29.49 5.39 -2.93
CA GLY A 214 29.42 6.20 -4.13
C GLY A 214 29.40 7.70 -3.84
N PRO A 215 29.19 8.51 -4.89
CA PRO A 215 29.20 9.96 -4.79
C PRO A 215 27.86 10.52 -4.26
N PHE A 216 27.95 11.53 -3.42
CA PHE A 216 26.84 12.30 -2.87
C PHE A 216 27.10 13.80 -3.04
N ASP A 217 26.05 14.58 -3.27
CA ASP A 217 26.05 16.01 -3.02
C ASP A 217 25.79 16.28 -1.54
N ALA A 218 26.70 17.01 -0.91
CA ALA A 218 26.69 17.33 0.50
C ALA A 218 26.37 18.81 0.72
N THR A 219 25.54 19.09 1.71
CA THR A 219 25.27 20.43 2.24
C THR A 219 25.34 20.41 3.75
N GLU A 220 25.78 21.52 4.32
CA GLU A 220 25.87 21.74 5.76
C GLU A 220 25.02 22.95 6.09
N SER A 221 24.28 22.89 7.20
CA SER A 221 23.52 24.03 7.70
C SER A 221 23.75 24.16 9.18
N SER A 222 24.33 25.28 9.59
CA SER A 222 24.52 25.67 10.98
C SER A 222 23.96 27.06 11.22
N GLU A 223 23.57 27.33 12.47
CA GLU A 223 23.19 28.68 12.87
C GLU A 223 24.38 29.65 12.88
N PHE A 224 25.61 29.14 12.98
CA PHE A 224 26.81 29.95 13.14
C PHE A 224 27.35 30.53 11.83
N PHE A 225 27.32 29.76 10.73
CA PHE A 225 27.87 30.20 9.44
C PHE A 225 26.86 30.19 8.28
N GLY A 226 25.58 29.90 8.54
CA GLY A 226 24.50 30.06 7.54
C GLY A 226 24.43 28.97 6.46
N GLY A 227 25.40 28.05 6.45
CA GLY A 227 25.44 26.86 5.62
C GLY A 227 26.56 26.84 4.57
N TYR A 228 26.91 25.64 4.11
CA TYR A 228 27.97 25.39 3.14
C TYR A 228 27.56 24.29 2.15
N GLY A 229 28.11 24.36 0.93
CA GLY A 229 27.79 23.45 -0.18
C GLY A 229 26.88 24.07 -1.26
N PRO A 230 26.47 23.28 -2.28
CA PRO A 230 26.74 21.86 -2.43
C PRO A 230 28.21 21.56 -2.76
N TYR A 231 28.76 20.50 -2.19
CA TYR A 231 30.05 19.94 -2.56
C TYR A 231 29.93 18.42 -2.71
N THR A 232 30.87 17.78 -3.41
CA THR A 232 30.84 16.31 -3.56
C THR A 232 31.57 15.64 -2.40
N THR A 233 30.96 14.59 -1.85
CA THR A 233 31.64 13.60 -0.99
C THR A 233 31.42 12.20 -1.54
N ASN A 234 32.43 11.34 -1.42
CA ASN A 234 32.35 9.94 -1.79
C ASN A 234 32.35 9.08 -0.52
N LEU A 235 31.32 8.23 -0.41
CA LEU A 235 31.26 7.20 0.62
C LEU A 235 31.96 5.94 0.11
N THR A 236 32.97 5.48 0.83
CA THR A 236 33.70 4.24 0.54
C THR A 236 33.40 3.22 1.62
N LYS A 237 32.91 2.03 1.23
CA LYS A 237 32.62 0.94 2.17
C LYS A 237 33.92 0.40 2.76
N THR A 238 34.06 0.46 4.08
CA THR A 238 35.25 -0.04 4.80
C THR A 238 35.01 -1.43 5.40
N SER A 239 33.78 -1.71 5.82
CA SER A 239 33.34 -3.05 6.26
C SER A 239 31.81 -3.14 6.19
N THR A 240 31.22 -4.25 6.63
CA THR A 240 29.75 -4.37 6.72
C THR A 240 29.18 -3.18 7.48
N ASN A 241 28.25 -2.46 6.84
CA ASN A 241 27.57 -1.29 7.40
C ASN A 241 28.45 -0.07 7.75
N ASN A 242 29.75 -0.11 7.48
CA ASN A 242 30.69 0.97 7.82
C ASN A 242 31.28 1.60 6.57
N TYR A 243 31.34 2.93 6.55
CA TYR A 243 31.78 3.72 5.41
C TYR A 243 32.66 4.87 5.87
N SER A 244 33.66 5.22 5.06
CA SER A 244 34.44 6.44 5.23
C SER A 244 34.03 7.48 4.20
N THR A 245 34.05 8.75 4.59
CA THR A 245 33.82 9.89 3.71
C THR A 245 35.18 10.55 3.42
N ASP A 246 35.35 11.03 2.19
CA ASP A 246 36.55 11.76 1.77
C ASP A 246 36.47 13.27 2.06
N ASN A 247 35.29 13.77 2.44
CA ASN A 247 35.04 15.18 2.67
C ASN A 247 33.94 15.40 3.71
N PHE A 248 34.20 16.27 4.67
CA PHE A 248 33.26 16.74 5.70
C PHE A 248 33.78 18.09 6.23
N TYR A 249 32.87 19.03 6.54
CA TYR A 249 33.09 20.27 7.28
C TYR A 249 34.06 21.28 6.63
N ASP A 250 33.72 21.85 5.45
CA ASP A 250 34.49 22.85 4.63
C ASP A 250 36.03 22.67 4.52
N SER A 251 36.55 21.55 5.04
CA SER A 251 37.96 21.38 5.41
C SER A 251 38.45 19.98 5.08
N GLY A 252 37.60 19.14 4.46
CA GLY A 252 37.97 17.79 4.05
C GLY A 252 38.29 16.86 5.22
N TRP A 253 37.61 17.02 6.36
CA TRP A 253 37.88 16.17 7.52
C TRP A 253 37.43 14.73 7.26
N PRO A 254 38.22 13.72 7.65
CA PRO A 254 37.81 12.33 7.48
C PRO A 254 36.66 12.00 8.44
N LEU A 255 35.58 11.40 7.94
CA LEU A 255 34.47 10.96 8.78
C LEU A 255 34.14 9.49 8.53
N SER A 256 33.83 8.76 9.60
CA SER A 256 33.34 7.39 9.52
C SER A 256 31.85 7.34 9.84
N LEU A 257 31.07 6.68 8.99
CA LEU A 257 29.64 6.47 9.13
C LEU A 257 29.32 5.00 9.36
N GLU A 258 28.36 4.74 10.23
CA GLU A 258 27.75 3.43 10.43
C GLU A 258 26.26 3.48 10.12
N PHE A 259 25.82 2.64 9.20
CA PHE A 259 24.44 2.53 8.77
C PHE A 259 23.80 1.31 9.43
N THR A 260 22.69 1.49 10.14
CA THR A 260 21.91 0.38 10.68
C THR A 260 20.70 0.13 9.78
N PRO A 261 20.63 -1.01 9.08
CA PRO A 261 19.45 -1.44 8.35
C PRO A 261 18.19 -1.35 9.20
N SER A 262 17.09 -0.92 8.60
CA SER A 262 15.76 -0.91 9.21
C SER A 262 14.75 -1.43 8.21
N THR A 263 13.67 -2.05 8.71
CA THR A 263 12.50 -2.41 7.90
C THR A 263 11.80 -1.16 7.35
N SER A 264 11.94 -0.02 8.02
CA SER A 264 11.53 1.30 7.53
C SER A 264 12.72 2.00 6.83
N VAL A 265 12.68 2.08 5.50
CA VAL A 265 13.73 2.67 4.66
C VAL A 265 13.72 4.18 4.63
N ALA A 266 12.65 4.79 5.14
CA ALA A 266 12.61 6.22 5.38
C ALA A 266 13.42 6.61 6.63
N THR A 267 13.76 5.64 7.49
CA THR A 267 14.32 5.89 8.82
C THR A 267 15.47 4.94 9.16
N GLN A 268 16.33 4.60 8.19
CA GLN A 268 17.54 3.83 8.52
C GLN A 268 18.47 4.69 9.37
N THR A 269 18.97 4.16 10.48
CA THR A 269 19.80 4.97 11.37
C THR A 269 21.20 5.14 10.78
N VAL A 270 21.74 6.35 10.84
CA VAL A 270 23.13 6.63 10.47
C VAL A 270 23.82 7.27 11.67
N ILE A 271 24.97 6.72 12.05
CA ILE A 271 25.82 7.26 13.12
C ILE A 271 27.10 7.76 12.50
N ALA A 272 27.41 9.03 12.73
CA ALA A 272 28.72 9.60 12.49
C ALA A 272 29.61 9.32 13.71
N LYS A 273 30.59 8.41 13.54
CA LYS A 273 31.46 7.96 14.63
C LYS A 273 32.32 9.12 15.13
N PRO A 274 32.66 9.13 16.44
CA PRO A 274 33.58 10.12 17.00
C PRO A 274 34.88 10.20 16.22
N GLY A 275 35.22 11.40 15.74
CA GLY A 275 36.47 11.70 15.05
C GLY A 275 37.26 12.79 15.76
N THR A 276 38.52 12.95 15.38
CA THR A 276 39.41 13.98 15.93
C THR A 276 40.38 14.48 14.87
N VAL A 277 40.54 15.81 14.77
CA VAL A 277 41.48 16.48 13.88
C VAL A 277 42.21 17.58 14.65
N THR A 278 43.52 17.70 14.48
CA THR A 278 44.33 18.76 15.09
C THR A 278 44.77 19.76 14.04
N ILE A 279 44.44 21.04 14.22
CA ILE A 279 44.83 22.14 13.34
C ILE A 279 45.55 23.20 14.17
N GLY A 280 46.87 23.28 14.03
CA GLY A 280 47.72 24.12 14.87
C GLY A 280 47.59 23.73 16.34
N ALA A 281 47.20 24.68 17.19
CA ALA A 281 46.98 24.47 18.61
C ALA A 281 45.56 23.98 18.98
N ASN A 282 44.67 23.81 18.00
CA ASN A 282 43.29 23.43 18.24
C ASN A 282 43.06 21.95 17.95
N VAL A 283 42.40 21.26 18.88
CA VAL A 283 41.90 19.90 18.69
C VAL A 283 40.40 19.98 18.47
N TYR A 284 39.95 19.50 17.31
CA TYR A 284 38.53 19.40 16.98
C TYR A 284 38.06 17.97 17.15
N THR A 285 36.92 17.77 17.80
CA THR A 285 36.24 16.47 17.89
C THR A 285 34.83 16.61 17.34
N TYR A 286 34.33 15.58 16.67
CA TYR A 286 33.02 15.60 16.04
C TYR A 286 32.35 14.24 16.10
N GLU A 287 31.03 14.25 16.26
CA GLU A 287 30.17 13.06 16.27
C GLU A 287 28.74 13.47 15.91
N GLY A 288 27.90 12.50 15.54
CA GLY A 288 26.51 12.79 15.23
C GLY A 288 25.66 11.56 14.96
N SER A 289 24.36 11.80 14.83
CA SER A 289 23.40 10.76 14.46
C SER A 289 22.28 11.33 13.60
N GLY A 290 21.65 10.45 12.85
CA GLY A 290 20.52 10.83 12.01
C GLY A 290 20.00 9.65 11.20
N THR A 291 19.49 9.94 10.01
CA THR A 291 18.76 8.97 9.21
C THR A 291 19.17 8.97 7.75
N TYR A 292 19.13 7.80 7.12
CA TYR A 292 19.13 7.62 5.68
C TYR A 292 17.73 7.24 5.22
N ASN A 293 17.21 8.03 4.29
CA ASN A 293 16.01 7.75 3.54
C ASN A 293 16.42 7.15 2.20
N GLN A 294 16.32 5.81 2.06
CA GLN A 294 16.68 5.13 0.82
C GLN A 294 15.81 5.57 -0.35
N CYS A 295 14.56 5.99 -0.08
CA CYS A 295 13.66 6.45 -1.12
C CYS A 295 14.06 7.74 -1.79
N LEU A 296 14.68 8.62 -1.02
CA LEU A 296 15.18 9.88 -1.53
C LEU A 296 16.67 9.82 -1.86
N GLY A 297 17.36 8.72 -1.51
CA GLY A 297 18.81 8.67 -1.53
C GLY A 297 19.44 9.72 -0.62
N THR A 298 18.76 10.12 0.47
CA THR A 298 19.20 11.24 1.31
C THR A 298 19.63 10.80 2.70
N VAL A 299 20.82 11.20 3.13
CA VAL A 299 21.28 11.13 4.52
C VAL A 299 21.09 12.49 5.17
N SER A 300 20.66 12.53 6.42
CA SER A 300 20.64 13.74 7.25
C SER A 300 21.17 13.41 8.62
N ILE A 301 22.28 14.04 9.04
CA ILE A 301 22.94 13.80 10.32
C ILE A 301 23.03 15.11 11.10
N ASN A 302 22.61 15.08 12.36
CA ASN A 302 22.85 16.17 13.29
C ASN A 302 24.25 15.97 13.89
N MET A 303 25.18 16.85 13.54
CA MET A 303 26.58 16.80 13.97
C MET A 303 26.81 17.80 15.10
N THR A 304 27.60 17.39 16.08
CA THR A 304 28.19 18.28 17.09
C THR A 304 29.68 18.35 16.86
N VAL A 305 30.22 19.56 16.74
CA VAL A 305 31.66 19.83 16.62
C VAL A 305 32.12 20.56 17.86
N LYS A 306 33.21 20.09 18.47
CA LYS A 306 33.85 20.72 19.63
C LYS A 306 35.26 21.14 19.28
N ARG A 307 35.70 22.28 19.80
CA ARG A 307 37.07 22.81 19.72
C ARG A 307 37.66 22.85 21.12
N ASN A 308 38.74 22.14 21.35
CA ASN A 308 39.42 22.01 22.65
C ASN A 308 38.47 21.59 23.79
N GLY A 309 37.44 20.81 23.48
CA GLY A 309 36.44 20.30 24.44
C GLY A 309 35.15 21.12 24.50
N ASP A 310 35.15 22.36 24.04
CA ASP A 310 33.97 23.23 24.04
C ASP A 310 33.19 23.09 22.73
N THR A 311 31.85 23.04 22.78
CA THR A 311 31.01 23.00 21.57
C THR A 311 31.27 24.26 20.73
N SER A 312 31.85 24.05 19.55
CA SER A 312 32.12 25.10 18.59
C SER A 312 31.01 25.24 17.57
N ASP A 313 30.32 24.15 17.25
CA ASP A 313 29.20 24.18 16.30
C ASP A 313 28.23 23.00 16.47
N VAL A 314 26.98 23.22 16.03
CA VAL A 314 25.95 22.20 15.84
C VAL A 314 25.34 22.42 14.46
N LEU A 315 25.46 21.42 13.60
CA LEU A 315 25.06 21.55 12.20
C LEU A 315 24.30 20.32 11.71
N VAL A 316 23.46 20.52 10.70
CA VAL A 316 22.83 19.44 9.95
C VAL A 316 23.63 19.19 8.68
N TRP A 317 24.21 18.00 8.57
CA TRP A 317 24.90 17.54 7.38
C TRP A 317 23.96 16.68 6.55
N LYS A 318 23.63 17.15 5.34
CA LYS A 318 22.72 16.46 4.42
C LYS A 318 23.49 15.97 3.21
N LEU A 319 23.31 14.71 2.87
CA LEU A 319 23.84 14.08 1.66
C LEU A 319 22.68 13.70 0.75
N THR A 320 22.81 13.92 -0.55
CA THR A 320 21.90 13.42 -1.57
C THR A 320 22.69 12.62 -2.58
N LYS A 321 22.33 11.36 -2.78
CA LYS A 321 23.04 10.45 -3.69
C LYS A 321 22.95 10.96 -5.13
N LYS A 322 24.05 10.86 -5.89
CA LYS A 322 24.09 11.19 -7.32
C LYS A 322 23.65 10.04 -8.21
#